data_AF-A0A3M1P0L8-F1
#
_entry.id   AF-A0A3M1P0L8-F1
#
_cell.length_a   1.000
_cell.length_b   1.000
_cell.length_c   1.000
_cell.angle_alpha   90.00
_cell.angle_beta   90.00
_cell.angle_gamma   90.00
#
_symmetry.space_group_name_H-M   'P 1'
#
loop_
_entity.id
_entity.type
_entity.pdbx_description
1 polymer ?
#
loop_
_entity_poly.entity_id
_entity_poly.type
_entity_poly.pdbx_seq_one_letter_code
_entity_poly.pdbx_strand_id
1 'polypeptide(L)' 'MALIQRILETALYVADIDTAEQFYRELFGLVPYSKDPPRHLFFKVGDGMLLLFNPEESRKAGTVPSHGAVGEGHVAFS' A
#
# COMPACT_ATOMS: atom_id res chain seq x y z
N MET A 1 -10.10 2.48 -28.90
CA MET A 1 -9.70 2.89 -27.53
C MET A 1 -9.84 1.67 -26.63
N ALA A 2 -8.79 1.32 -25.89
CA ALA A 2 -8.91 0.27 -24.88
C ALA A 2 -9.63 0.83 -23.66
N LEU A 3 -10.63 0.10 -23.16
CA LEU A 3 -11.34 0.44 -21.93
C LEU A 3 -10.52 0.02 -20.71
N ILE A 4 -10.71 0.72 -19.58
CA ILE A 4 -10.12 0.33 -18.28
C ILE A 4 -10.64 -1.06 -17.89
N GLN A 5 -9.73 -1.97 -17.56
CA GLN A 5 -10.06 -3.39 -17.32
C GLN A 5 -10.19 -3.74 -15.83
N ARG A 6 -9.33 -3.18 -14.98
CA ARG A 6 -9.23 -3.52 -13.55
C ARG A 6 -8.48 -2.46 -12.76
N ILE A 7 -8.56 -2.56 -11.44
CA ILE A 7 -7.66 -1.87 -10.51
C ILE A 7 -6.36 -2.68 -10.44
N LEU A 8 -5.22 -2.03 -10.66
CA LEU A 8 -3.89 -2.64 -10.52
C LEU A 8 -3.34 -2.44 -9.11
N GLU A 9 -3.53 -1.25 -8.55
CA GLU A 9 -2.94 -0.83 -7.28
C GLU A 9 -4.04 -0.33 -6.34
N THR A 10 -4.06 -0.86 -5.12
CA THR A 10 -4.92 -0.39 -4.03
C THR A 10 -4.04 0.19 -2.94
N ALA A 11 -4.18 1.48 -2.65
CA ALA A 11 -3.39 2.18 -1.65
C ALA A 11 -4.12 2.31 -0.31
N LEU A 12 -3.44 1.98 0.79
CA LEU A 12 -3.84 2.28 2.16
C LEU A 12 -2.72 3.05 2.87
N TYR A 13 -3.10 3.74 3.94
CA TYR A 13 -2.18 4.54 4.75
C TYR A 13 -2.03 3.93 6.14
N VAL A 14 -0.79 3.72 6.55
CA VAL A 14 -0.43 3.12 7.84
C VAL A 14 0.61 4.00 8.53
N ALA A 15 0.44 4.25 9.83
CA ALA A 15 1.38 5.09 10.58
C ALA A 15 2.72 4.36 10.85
N ASP A 16 2.68 3.03 10.92
CA ASP A 16 3.83 2.17 11.20
C ASP A 16 3.91 1.05 10.15
N ILE A 17 4.97 1.09 9.35
CA ILE A 17 5.23 0.14 8.27
C ILE A 17 5.56 -1.25 8.82
N ASP A 18 6.28 -1.34 9.93
CA ASP A 18 6.71 -2.63 10.50
C ASP A 18 5.54 -3.35 11.15
N THR A 19 4.70 -2.62 11.90
CA THR A 19 3.44 -3.18 12.45
C THR A 19 2.51 -3.65 11.33
N ALA A 20 2.38 -2.88 10.25
CA ALA A 20 1.58 -3.27 9.11
C ALA A 20 2.17 -4.49 8.39
N GLU A 21 3.49 -4.57 8.24
CA GLU A 21 4.16 -5.76 7.69
C GLU A 21 3.79 -7.01 8.47
N GLN A 22 3.94 -6.96 9.79
CA GLN A 22 3.63 -8.10 10.67
C GLN A 22 2.19 -8.57 10.45
N PHE A 23 1.22 -7.66 10.45
CA PHE A 23 -0.19 -7.97 10.22
C PHE A 23 -0.42 -8.70 8.90
N TYR A 24 0.06 -8.16 7.77
CA TYR A 24 -0.18 -8.75 6.46
C TYR A 24 0.64 -10.03 6.21
N ARG A 25 1.82 -10.16 6.82
CA ARG A 25 2.62 -11.38 6.74
C ARG A 25 2.03 -12.51 7.57
N GLU A 26 1.68 -12.24 8.82
CA GLU A 26 1.29 -13.29 9.76
C GLU A 26 -0.16 -13.76 9.53
N LEU A 27 -1.08 -12.85 9.24
CA LEU A 27 -2.50 -13.21 9.09
C LEU A 27 -2.87 -13.62 7.66
N PHE A 28 -2.21 -13.04 6.65
CA PHE A 28 -2.54 -13.27 5.23
C PHE A 28 -1.46 -14.05 4.49
N GLY A 29 -0.29 -14.31 5.11
CA GLY A 29 0.82 -15.01 4.45
C GLY A 29 1.46 -14.23 3.31
N LEU A 30 1.21 -12.91 3.20
CA LEU A 30 1.78 -12.10 2.12
C LEU A 30 3.28 -11.92 2.32
N VAL A 31 4.04 -11.87 1.23
CA VAL A 31 5.49 -11.64 1.27
C VAL A 31 5.78 -10.23 0.75
N PRO A 32 6.54 -9.39 1.49
CA PRO A 32 6.94 -8.06 1.03
C PRO A 32 7.57 -8.11 -0.37
N TYR A 33 7.02 -7.32 -1.29
CA TYR A 33 7.56 -7.17 -2.64
C TYR A 33 8.58 -6.04 -2.71
N SER A 34 8.27 -4.90 -2.08
CA SER A 34 9.17 -3.76 -1.95
C SER A 34 8.92 -3.09 -0.60
N LYS A 35 9.99 -2.70 0.10
CA LYS A 35 9.94 -2.10 1.42
C LYS A 35 11.02 -1.04 1.54
N ASP A 36 10.63 0.14 2.01
CA ASP A 36 11.51 1.29 2.24
C ASP A 36 10.97 2.09 3.43
N PRO A 37 11.26 1.68 4.68
CA PRO A 37 10.78 2.37 5.87
C PRO A 37 11.54 3.69 6.05
N PRO A 38 10.86 4.76 6.52
CA PRO A 38 9.49 4.77 7.03
C PRO A 38 8.42 4.95 5.94
N ARG A 39 8.79 5.01 4.65
CA ARG A 39 7.93 5.51 3.58
C ARG A 39 6.85 4.52 3.13
N HIS A 40 7.21 3.28 2.80
CA HIS A 40 6.25 2.35 2.20
C HIS A 40 6.60 0.86 2.35
N LEU A 41 5.57 0.04 2.13
CA LEU A 41 5.63 -1.42 2.02
C LEU A 41 4.57 -1.90 1.03
N PHE A 42 4.99 -2.65 0.01
CA PHE A 42 4.12 -3.13 -1.04
C PHE A 42 4.08 -4.65 -1.07
N PHE A 43 2.90 -5.19 -1.37
CA PHE A 43 2.66 -6.61 -1.56
C PHE A 43 2.07 -6.87 -2.95
N LYS A 44 2.45 -7.99 -3.55
CA LYS A 44 1.75 -8.53 -4.71
C LYS A 44 0.59 -9.40 -4.23
N VAL A 45 -0.60 -9.17 -4.74
CA VAL A 45 -1.83 -9.92 -4.41
C VAL A 45 -2.49 -10.36 -5.72
N GLY A 46 -2.29 -11.63 -6.10
CA GLY A 46 -2.65 -12.12 -7.43
C GLY A 46 -1.97 -11.30 -8.54
N ASP A 47 -2.77 -10.74 -9.44
CA ASP A 47 -2.30 -9.85 -10.51
C ASP A 47 -2.31 -8.35 -10.12
N GLY A 48 -2.67 -8.03 -8.88
CA GLY A 48 -2.70 -6.68 -8.33
C GLY A 48 -1.64 -6.41 -7.27
N MET A 49 -1.66 -5.19 -6.74
CA MET A 49 -0.75 -4.72 -5.70
C MET A 49 -1.54 -4.09 -4.55
N LEU A 50 -1.16 -4.44 -3.32
CA LEU A 50 -1.53 -3.70 -2.13
C LEU A 50 -0.37 -2.78 -1.75
N LEU A 51 -0.62 -1.48 -1.74
CA LEU A 51 0.39 -0.47 -1.44
C LEU A 51 0.11 0.16 -0.08
N LEU A 52 1.01 -0.05 0.89
CA LEU A 52 0.92 0.57 2.20
C LEU A 52 1.91 1.72 2.27
N PHE A 53 1.41 2.92 2.52
CA PHE A 53 2.21 4.12 2.63
C PHE A 53 2.14 4.72 4.03
N ASN A 54 3.24 5.30 4.49
CA ASN A 54 3.17 6.26 5.58
C ASN A 54 2.62 7.58 5.03
N PRO A 55 1.49 8.09 5.56
CA PRO A 55 0.87 9.32 5.05
C PRO A 55 1.75 10.56 5.29
N GLU A 56 2.58 10.59 6.34
CA GLU A 56 3.49 11.70 6.60
C GLU A 56 4.64 11.75 5.59
N GLU A 57 5.07 10.58 5.11
CA GLU A 57 6.12 10.49 4.10
C GLU A 57 5.59 10.69 2.67
N SER A 58 4.43 10.11 2.34
CA SER A 58 3.85 10.18 0.99
C SER A 58 3.28 11.57 0.63
N ARG A 59 3.01 12.43 1.61
CA ARG A 59 2.60 13.83 1.38
C ARG A 59 3.75 14.73 0.97
N LYS A 60 5.00 14.33 1.23
CA LYS A 60 6.17 15.11 0.85
C LYS A 60 6.28 15.13 -0.68
N ALA A 61 6.49 16.31 -1.25
CA ALA A 61 6.71 16.44 -2.69
C ALA A 61 7.98 15.69 -3.11
N GLY A 62 7.91 15.03 -4.26
CA GLY A 62 9.02 14.26 -4.83
C GLY A 62 8.89 14.14 -6.35
N THR A 63 9.54 13.12 -6.91
CA THR A 63 9.43 12.80 -8.35
C THR A 63 8.09 12.17 -8.72
N VAL A 64 7.35 11.66 -7.74
CA VAL A 64 5.98 11.16 -7.88
C VAL A 64 5.01 12.15 -7.21
N PRO A 65 3.76 12.26 -7.70
CA PRO A 65 2.76 13.12 -7.08
C PRO A 65 2.54 12.79 -5.61
N SER A 66 2.41 13.81 -4.76
CA SER A 66 2.14 13.65 -3.33
C SER A 66 0.72 13.14 -3.08
N HIS A 67 0.55 12.28 -2.08
CA HIS A 67 -0.75 11.76 -1.63
C HIS A 67 -0.69 11.41 -0.14
N GLY A 68 -1.83 11.15 0.50
CA GLY A 68 -1.86 10.85 1.93
C GLY A 68 -3.20 11.14 2.58
N ALA A 69 -3.91 10.11 3.04
CA ALA A 69 -5.14 10.27 3.83
C ALA A 69 -4.88 10.05 5.33
N VAL A 70 -5.73 10.64 6.18
CA VAL A 70 -5.82 10.33 7.62
C VAL A 70 -7.20 9.74 7.87
N GLY A 71 -7.26 8.71 8.70
CA GLY A 71 -8.48 8.02 9.07
C GLY A 71 -8.48 6.55 8.64
N GLU A 72 -9.58 5.87 8.94
CA GLU A 72 -9.75 4.45 8.68
C GLU A 72 -10.00 4.22 7.18
N GLY A 73 -9.06 3.55 6.52
CA GLY A 73 -9.22 3.05 5.16
C GLY A 73 -9.89 1.68 5.13
N HIS A 74 -10.38 1.27 3.95
CA HIS A 74 -11.01 -0.03 3.78
C HIS A 74 -10.57 -0.69 2.47
N VAL A 75 -10.31 -1.99 2.54
CA VAL A 75 -10.14 -2.90 1.40
C VAL A 75 -10.77 -4.23 1.78
N ALA A 76 -11.31 -4.94 0.78
CA ALA A 76 -11.80 -6.30 0.94
C ALA A 76 -11.01 -7.23 0.00
N PHE A 77 -10.69 -8.42 0.48
CA PHE A 77 -10.05 -9.49 -0.29
C PHE A 77 -11.10 -10.54 -0.69
N SER A 78 -10.88 -11.22 -1.82
CA SER A 78 -11.70 -12.34 -2.32
C SER A 78 -11.14 -13.69 -1.90
#